data_AF-A0A3F2RKJ8-F1
#
_entry.id   AF-A0A3F2RKJ8-F1
#
_cell.length_a   1.000
_cell.length_b   1.000
_cell.length_c   1.000
_cell.angle_alpha   90.00
_cell.angle_beta   90.00
_cell.angle_gamma   90.00
#
_symmetry.space_group_name_H-M   'P 1'
#
loop_
_entity.id
_entity.type
_entity.pdbx_description
1 polymer ?
#
loop_
_entity_poly.entity_id
_entity_poly.type
_entity_poly.pdbx_seq_one_letter_code
_entity_poly.pdbx_strand_id
1 'polypeptide(L)'
;MKEIADYQRPLNVPDFVAEVGVDPALGLSRDEAMTRRTLYGANRVTPPVNCPSWVCCLLPCLMRTASMQAYQEALPREATVRRRVAAAQGQPATRRMRMDAMSLVYGDVVELKAGDVAGADLRIVECSDDCVVDQVALVGDEDEEVGQGSSRKHETRRCGVTCSHNISGHQLQERH
;
A
#
# COMPACT_ATOMS: atom_id res chain seq x y z
N MET A 1 3.69 17.45 16.41
CA MET A 1 3.72 17.21 14.95
C MET A 1 5.15 16.76 14.69
N LYS A 2 5.37 15.53 14.19
CA LYS A 2 6.73 15.07 13.87
C LYS A 2 7.26 15.93 12.73
N GLU A 3 8.52 16.33 12.79
CA GLU A 3 9.14 17.10 11.70
C GLU A 3 9.40 16.16 10.51
N ILE A 4 9.44 16.69 9.28
CA ILE A 4 9.74 15.88 8.08
C ILE A 4 11.09 15.15 8.23
N ALA A 5 12.01 15.72 9.00
CA ALA A 5 13.29 15.11 9.35
C ALA A 5 13.16 13.81 10.18
N ASP A 6 12.09 13.62 10.94
CA ASP A 6 11.83 12.39 11.72
C ASP A 6 11.47 11.20 10.82
N TYR A 7 11.18 11.44 9.54
CA TYR A 7 10.95 10.39 8.52
C TYR A 7 12.24 9.94 7.83
N GLN A 8 13.43 10.39 8.28
CA GLN A 8 14.71 9.90 7.76
C GLN A 8 14.90 8.42 8.12
N ARG A 9 14.34 7.56 7.27
CA ARG A 9 14.57 6.13 7.24
C ARG A 9 16.00 5.84 6.76
N PRO A 10 16.51 4.62 6.98
CA PRO A 10 17.81 4.23 6.44
C PRO A 10 17.88 4.55 4.95
N LEU A 11 18.93 5.27 4.55
CA LEU A 11 19.12 5.67 3.15
C LEU A 11 19.33 4.44 2.27
N ASN A 12 19.94 3.38 2.81
CA ASN A 12 20.18 2.15 2.08
C ASN A 12 19.01 1.16 2.25
N VAL A 13 18.84 0.29 1.25
CA VAL A 13 17.82 -0.76 1.27
C VAL A 13 18.17 -1.89 2.26
N PRO A 14 19.43 -2.37 2.35
CA PRO A 14 19.77 -3.48 3.24
C PRO A 14 19.51 -3.21 4.73
N ASP A 15 19.84 -2.02 5.25
CA ASP A 15 19.62 -1.71 6.67
C ASP A 15 18.13 -1.59 6.97
N PHE A 16 17.36 -1.02 6.03
CA PHE A 16 15.91 -0.97 6.15
C PHE A 16 15.29 -2.37 6.16
N VAL A 17 15.75 -3.28 5.29
CA VAL A 17 15.30 -4.68 5.28
C VAL A 17 15.65 -5.38 6.60
N ALA A 18 16.84 -5.11 7.15
CA ALA A 18 17.27 -5.62 8.45
C ALA A 18 16.41 -5.06 9.60
N GLU A 19 16.06 -3.77 9.57
CA GLU A 19 15.18 -3.11 10.54
C GLU A 19 13.76 -3.69 10.53
N VAL A 20 13.18 -3.88 9.34
CA VAL A 20 11.83 -4.46 9.16
C VAL A 20 11.81 -5.95 9.59
N GLY A 21 12.96 -6.62 9.51
CA GLY A 21 13.10 -8.03 9.85
C GLY A 21 12.35 -8.94 8.89
N VAL A 22 12.45 -8.69 7.58
CA VAL A 22 11.87 -9.52 6.53
C VAL A 22 12.92 -9.88 5.48
N ASP A 23 12.86 -11.11 4.96
CA ASP A 23 13.63 -11.48 3.77
C ASP A 23 12.83 -11.12 2.51
N PRO A 24 13.28 -10.19 1.65
CA PRO A 24 12.55 -9.77 0.46
C PRO A 24 12.37 -10.88 -0.59
N ALA A 25 13.26 -11.88 -0.60
CA ALA A 25 13.16 -13.01 -1.52
C ALA A 25 12.07 -14.00 -1.09
N LEU A 26 11.80 -14.12 0.21
CA LEU A 26 10.85 -15.10 0.76
C LEU A 26 9.51 -14.49 1.15
N GLY A 27 9.53 -13.26 1.66
CA GLY A 27 8.42 -12.59 2.32
C GLY A 27 8.11 -13.15 3.72
N LEU A 28 7.04 -12.63 4.31
CA LEU A 28 6.57 -13.05 5.64
C LEU A 28 5.82 -14.38 5.57
N SER A 29 5.95 -15.17 6.63
CA SER A 29 5.07 -16.32 6.88
C SER A 29 3.67 -15.89 7.32
N ARG A 30 2.74 -16.84 7.33
CA ARG A 30 1.36 -16.60 7.80
C ARG A 30 1.31 -16.14 9.25
N ASP A 31 2.08 -16.77 10.13
CA ASP A 31 2.03 -16.53 11.58
C ASP A 31 2.67 -15.17 11.92
N GLU A 32 3.76 -14.82 11.24
CA GLU A 32 4.37 -13.49 11.33
C GLU A 32 3.40 -12.39 10.87
N ALA A 33 2.69 -12.62 9.77
CA ALA A 33 1.71 -11.67 9.27
C ALA A 33 0.55 -11.49 10.25
N MET A 34 0.05 -12.57 10.86
CA MET A 34 -0.98 -12.53 11.89
C MET A 34 -0.50 -11.80 13.15
N THR A 35 0.73 -12.04 13.58
CA THR A 35 1.32 -11.35 14.75
C THR A 35 1.40 -9.85 14.49
N ARG A 36 1.92 -9.45 13.32
CA ARG A 36 1.98 -8.04 12.92
C ARG A 36 0.59 -7.41 12.74
N ARG A 37 -0.40 -8.18 12.27
CA ARG A 37 -1.79 -7.72 12.20
C ARG A 37 -2.36 -7.36 13.58
N THR A 38 -2.06 -8.16 14.60
CA THR A 38 -2.49 -7.86 15.97
C THR A 38 -1.77 -6.63 16.54
N LEU A 39 -0.50 -6.41 16.18
CA LEU A 39 0.29 -5.28 16.67
C LEU A 39 -0.07 -3.94 15.99
N TYR A 40 -0.18 -3.93 14.67
CA TYR A 40 -0.36 -2.70 13.88
C TYR A 40 -1.80 -2.46 13.42
N GLY A 41 -2.69 -3.42 13.65
CA GLY A 41 -4.08 -3.32 13.23
C GLY A 41 -4.28 -3.43 11.72
N ALA A 42 -5.48 -3.03 11.27
CA ALA A 42 -5.89 -3.20 9.90
C ALA A 42 -5.36 -2.12 8.96
N ASN A 43 -4.84 -2.45 7.78
CA ASN A 43 -4.48 -1.45 6.77
C ASN A 43 -5.74 -0.77 6.23
N ARG A 44 -6.23 0.27 6.91
CA ARG A 44 -7.52 0.92 6.66
C ARG A 44 -7.38 2.41 6.67
N VAL A 45 -7.95 3.04 5.64
CA VAL A 45 -8.25 4.48 5.62
C VAL A 45 -9.66 4.66 6.16
N THR A 46 -9.87 5.69 6.98
CA THR A 46 -11.20 6.05 7.43
C THR A 46 -11.98 6.63 6.24
N PRO A 47 -13.14 6.08 5.87
CA PRO A 47 -13.92 6.63 4.77
C PRO A 47 -14.50 8.00 5.16
N PRO A 48 -14.73 8.91 4.20
CA PRO A 48 -15.19 10.28 4.47
C PRO A 48 -16.65 10.36 4.94
N VAL A 49 -17.36 9.24 5.08
CA VAL A 49 -18.76 9.17 5.49
C VAL A 49 -18.91 8.76 6.94
N ASN A 50 -19.23 9.73 7.81
CA ASN A 50 -19.64 9.49 9.20
C ASN A 50 -21.17 9.56 9.32
N CYS A 51 -21.87 8.60 8.70
CA CYS A 51 -23.32 8.59 8.69
C CYS A 51 -23.90 7.76 9.86
N PRO A 52 -24.87 8.28 10.63
CA PRO A 52 -25.64 7.48 11.57
C PRO A 52 -26.39 6.33 10.88
N SER A 53 -26.66 5.24 11.59
CA SER A 53 -27.29 4.03 11.04
C SER A 53 -28.67 4.24 10.40
N TRP A 54 -29.39 5.30 10.75
CA TRP A 54 -30.70 5.63 10.15
C TRP A 54 -30.59 6.22 8.73
N VAL A 55 -29.42 6.69 8.31
CA VAL A 55 -29.14 7.22 6.96
C VAL A 55 -28.86 6.09 5.95
N CYS A 56 -28.87 4.82 6.39
CA CYS A 56 -28.60 3.65 5.55
C CYS A 56 -29.46 3.57 4.27
N CYS A 57 -30.66 4.14 4.29
CA CYS A 57 -31.55 4.19 3.11
C CYS A 57 -31.02 5.10 1.97
N LEU A 58 -30.08 6.00 2.25
CA LEU A 58 -29.46 6.91 1.28
C LEU A 58 -28.06 6.45 0.81
N LEU A 59 -27.57 5.31 1.32
CA LEU A 59 -26.25 4.77 0.96
C LEU A 59 -26.01 4.67 -0.57
N PRO A 60 -26.99 4.25 -1.41
CA PRO A 60 -26.78 4.24 -2.87
C PRO A 60 -26.50 5.62 -3.46
N CYS A 61 -27.01 6.70 -2.85
CA CYS A 61 -26.74 8.07 -3.28
C CYS A 61 -25.41 8.59 -2.74
N LEU A 62 -25.08 8.29 -1.48
CA LEU A 62 -23.81 8.66 -0.85
C LEU A 62 -22.60 8.02 -1.56
N MET A 63 -22.70 6.75 -1.97
CA MET A 63 -21.63 6.05 -2.70
C MET A 63 -21.39 6.60 -4.12
N ARG A 64 -22.30 7.42 -4.67
CA ARG A 64 -22.15 8.09 -5.97
C ARG A 64 -21.62 9.52 -5.87
N THR A 65 -21.35 10.01 -4.66
CA THR A 65 -20.71 11.31 -4.51
C THR A 65 -19.29 11.26 -5.05
N ALA A 66 -18.81 12.38 -5.63
CA ALA A 66 -17.46 12.47 -6.19
C ALA A 66 -16.39 12.08 -5.16
N SER A 67 -16.56 12.48 -3.89
CA SER A 67 -15.64 12.13 -2.80
C SER A 67 -15.58 10.61 -2.53
N MET A 68 -16.72 9.91 -2.59
CA MET A 68 -16.73 8.45 -2.39
C MET A 68 -16.18 7.69 -3.60
N GLN A 69 -16.41 8.20 -4.82
CA GLN A 69 -15.83 7.64 -6.04
C GLN A 69 -14.31 7.79 -6.03
N ALA A 70 -13.79 8.99 -5.73
CA ALA A 70 -12.36 9.23 -5.58
C ALA A 70 -11.73 8.35 -4.49
N TYR A 71 -12.39 8.19 -3.34
CA TYR A 71 -11.94 7.28 -2.28
C TYR A 71 -11.83 5.82 -2.76
N GLN A 72 -12.78 5.35 -3.57
CA GLN A 72 -12.77 3.99 -4.12
C GLN A 72 -11.74 3.80 -5.23
N GLU A 73 -11.47 4.83 -6.02
CA GLU A 73 -10.47 4.79 -7.10
C GLU A 73 -9.05 4.87 -6.55
N ALA A 74 -8.83 5.63 -5.48
CA ALA A 74 -7.52 5.79 -4.85
C ALA A 74 -7.05 4.55 -4.08
N LEU A 75 -7.97 3.67 -3.66
CA LEU A 75 -7.64 2.51 -2.83
C LEU A 75 -7.79 1.20 -3.61
N PRO A 76 -6.71 0.41 -3.79
CA PRO A 76 -6.82 -0.89 -4.41
C PRO A 76 -7.65 -1.82 -3.52
N ARG A 77 -8.48 -2.67 -4.15
CA ARG A 77 -9.20 -3.72 -3.42
C ARG A 77 -8.31 -4.89 -3.04
N GLU A 78 -7.35 -5.22 -3.90
CA GLU A 78 -6.46 -6.35 -3.73
C GLU A 78 -5.00 -5.91 -3.82
N ALA A 79 -4.14 -6.62 -3.11
CA ALA A 79 -2.70 -6.52 -3.22
C ALA A 79 -2.11 -7.92 -3.48
N THR A 80 -1.04 -7.94 -4.27
CA THR A 80 -0.30 -9.17 -4.55
C THR A 80 0.92 -9.20 -3.65
N VAL A 81 1.00 -10.18 -2.75
CA VAL A 81 2.11 -10.33 -1.81
C VAL A 81 2.89 -11.61 -2.04
N ARG A 82 4.17 -11.58 -1.70
CA ARG A 82 5.05 -12.73 -1.62
C ARG A 82 5.03 -13.27 -0.19
N ARG A 83 4.67 -14.55 -0.02
CA ARG A 83 4.55 -15.20 1.30
C ARG A 83 5.46 -16.41 1.40
N ARG A 84 6.16 -16.51 2.52
CA ARG A 84 6.91 -17.72 2.88
C ARG A 84 5.92 -18.85 3.13
N VAL A 85 6.18 -20.00 2.51
CA VAL A 85 5.39 -21.22 2.70
C VAL A 85 6.27 -22.32 3.27
N ALA A 86 5.63 -23.31 3.89
CA ALA A 86 6.32 -24.46 4.45
C ALA A 86 7.16 -25.16 3.37
N ALA A 87 8.40 -25.47 3.70
CA ALA A 87 9.32 -26.18 2.83
C ALA A 87 8.81 -27.60 2.58
N ALA A 88 8.68 -28.00 1.32
CA ALA A 88 8.36 -29.39 0.98
C ALA A 88 9.56 -30.34 1.15
N GLN A 89 10.80 -29.82 1.11
CA GLN A 89 12.06 -30.59 1.05
C GLN A 89 13.20 -29.95 1.87
N GLY A 90 12.87 -29.14 2.89
CA GLY A 90 13.86 -28.42 3.69
C GLY A 90 14.43 -27.15 3.03
N GLN A 91 14.16 -26.87 1.75
CA GLN A 91 14.42 -25.56 1.17
C GLN A 91 13.28 -24.57 1.43
N PRO A 92 13.59 -23.31 1.79
CA PRO A 92 12.58 -22.27 1.94
C PRO A 92 11.88 -22.06 0.59
N ALA A 93 10.55 -22.03 0.62
CA ALA A 93 9.72 -21.80 -0.55
C ALA A 93 8.88 -20.54 -0.35
N THR A 94 8.53 -19.90 -1.45
CA THR A 94 7.68 -18.73 -1.46
C THR A 94 6.53 -18.90 -2.45
N ARG A 95 5.41 -18.25 -2.17
CA ARG A 95 4.22 -18.25 -3.01
C ARG A 95 3.70 -16.83 -3.16
N ARG A 96 3.37 -16.46 -4.40
CA ARG A 96 2.63 -15.24 -4.70
C ARG A 96 1.15 -15.44 -4.36
N MET A 97 0.59 -14.54 -3.57
CA MET A 97 -0.79 -14.61 -3.11
C MET A 97 -1.48 -13.26 -3.38
N ARG A 98 -2.66 -13.31 -4.00
CA ARG A 98 -3.57 -12.17 -4.01
C ARG A 98 -4.39 -12.17 -2.74
N MET A 99 -4.51 -11.03 -2.11
CA MET A 99 -5.30 -10.83 -0.89
C MET A 99 -5.93 -9.45 -0.90
N ASP A 100 -6.93 -9.27 -0.04
CA ASP A 100 -7.54 -7.98 0.21
C ASP A 100 -6.47 -6.96 0.68
N ALA A 101 -6.45 -5.77 0.09
CA ALA A 101 -5.45 -4.74 0.40
C ALA A 101 -5.52 -4.31 1.88
N MET A 102 -6.69 -4.43 2.51
CA MET A 102 -6.86 -4.15 3.93
C MET A 102 -6.22 -5.19 4.83
N SER A 103 -5.78 -6.32 4.27
CA SER A 103 -5.06 -7.40 4.96
C SER A 103 -3.54 -7.23 4.90
N LEU A 104 -3.03 -6.23 4.17
CA LEU A 104 -1.61 -5.87 4.22
C LEU A 104 -1.18 -5.52 5.65
N VAL A 105 0.05 -5.90 5.98
CA VAL A 105 0.71 -5.58 7.24
C VAL A 105 2.11 -5.03 7.00
N TYR A 106 2.63 -4.28 7.97
CA TYR A 106 4.01 -3.80 7.97
C TYR A 106 4.98 -4.96 7.71
N GLY A 107 5.93 -4.75 6.81
CA GLY A 107 6.91 -5.77 6.41
C GLY A 107 6.43 -6.78 5.36
N ASP A 108 5.18 -6.69 4.87
CA ASP A 108 4.78 -7.46 3.69
C ASP A 108 5.66 -7.12 2.49
N VAL A 109 5.98 -8.13 1.68
CA VAL A 109 6.65 -7.94 0.39
C VAL A 109 5.57 -7.96 -0.69
N VAL A 110 5.28 -6.81 -1.27
CA VAL A 110 4.26 -6.58 -2.29
C VAL A 110 4.92 -6.63 -3.67
N GLU A 111 4.25 -7.28 -4.62
CA GLU A 111 4.62 -7.26 -6.03
C GLU A 111 3.63 -6.39 -6.80
N LEU A 112 4.12 -5.33 -7.43
CA LEU A 112 3.34 -4.45 -8.29
C LEU A 112 3.64 -4.70 -9.77
N LYS A 113 2.60 -4.55 -10.59
CA LYS A 113 2.65 -4.55 -12.05
C LYS A 113 2.03 -3.27 -12.60
N ALA A 114 2.24 -3.01 -13.89
CA ALA A 114 1.57 -1.93 -14.58
C ALA A 114 0.04 -1.95 -14.35
N GLY A 115 -0.49 -0.80 -13.93
CA GLY A 115 -1.90 -0.61 -13.61
C GLY A 115 -2.30 -0.99 -12.19
N ASP A 116 -1.41 -1.55 -11.37
CA ASP A 116 -1.67 -1.76 -9.95
C ASP A 116 -1.52 -0.43 -9.19
N VAL A 117 -2.44 -0.18 -8.26
CA VAL A 117 -2.36 0.95 -7.31
C VAL A 117 -1.67 0.48 -6.04
N ALA A 118 -0.76 1.29 -5.48
CA ALA A 118 -0.11 0.99 -4.22
C ALA A 118 -1.12 1.09 -3.06
N GLY A 119 -1.34 -0.01 -2.33
CA GLY A 119 -2.31 -0.07 -1.23
C GLY A 119 -1.77 0.28 0.15
N ALA A 120 -0.53 0.73 0.22
CA ALA A 120 0.16 1.15 1.44
C ALA A 120 1.39 2.00 1.06
N ASP A 121 2.06 2.58 2.05
CA ASP A 121 3.36 3.24 1.82
C ASP A 121 4.45 2.18 1.65
N LEU A 122 5.10 2.16 0.49
CA LEU A 122 6.03 1.11 0.10
C LEU A 122 7.47 1.65 0.00
N ARG A 123 8.44 0.80 0.33
CA ARG A 123 9.85 1.02 -0.02
C ARG A 123 10.24 0.09 -1.16
N ILE A 124 10.82 0.65 -2.21
CA ILE A 124 11.29 -0.12 -3.36
C ILE A 124 12.53 -0.93 -2.98
N VAL A 125 12.50 -2.23 -3.26
CA VAL A 125 13.62 -3.17 -3.03
C VAL A 125 14.18 -3.66 -4.35
N GLU A 126 13.31 -3.99 -5.31
CA GLU A 126 13.65 -4.42 -6.65
C GLU A 126 12.70 -3.75 -7.64
N CYS A 127 13.23 -3.27 -8.77
CA CYS A 127 12.45 -2.50 -9.73
C CYS A 127 12.96 -2.77 -11.15
N SER A 128 12.06 -2.90 -12.11
CA SER A 128 12.45 -2.88 -13.52
C SER A 128 12.78 -1.46 -13.97
N ASP A 129 13.67 -1.34 -14.95
CA ASP A 129 14.18 -0.04 -15.45
C ASP A 129 13.09 0.85 -16.08
N ASP A 130 11.97 0.23 -16.48
CA ASP A 130 10.80 0.88 -17.09
C ASP A 130 9.73 1.30 -16.05
N CYS A 131 10.00 1.14 -14.75
CA CYS A 131 9.01 1.44 -13.73
C CYS A 131 8.73 2.93 -13.61
N VAL A 132 7.47 3.30 -13.83
CA VAL A 132 6.96 4.67 -13.68
C VAL A 132 5.79 4.66 -12.71
N VAL A 133 5.79 5.60 -11.76
CA VAL A 133 4.74 5.76 -10.76
C VAL A 133 3.97 7.04 -11.06
N ASP A 134 2.66 6.92 -11.20
CA ASP A 134 1.74 8.06 -11.27
C ASP A 134 1.49 8.61 -9.87
N GLN A 135 1.65 9.93 -9.69
CA GLN A 135 1.49 10.62 -8.41
C GLN A 135 0.28 11.57 -8.40
N VAL A 136 -0.59 11.54 -9.42
CA VAL A 136 -1.78 12.42 -9.51
C VAL A 136 -2.65 12.34 -8.25
N ALA A 137 -2.85 11.14 -7.69
CA ALA A 137 -3.64 10.96 -6.47
C ALA A 137 -3.04 11.62 -5.21
N LEU A 138 -1.74 11.94 -5.22
CA LEU A 138 -1.03 12.56 -4.10
C LEU A 138 -0.89 14.08 -4.25
N VAL A 139 -0.70 14.56 -5.49
CA VAL A 139 -0.36 15.96 -5.78
C VAL A 139 -1.61 16.79 -6.13
N GLY A 140 -2.68 16.16 -6.62
CA GLY A 140 -3.83 16.88 -7.18
C GLY A 140 -3.49 17.54 -8.53
N ASP A 141 -4.51 18.02 -9.23
CA ASP A 141 -4.38 18.58 -10.59
C ASP A 141 -3.86 20.04 -10.61
N GLU A 142 -3.17 20.50 -9.55
CA GLU A 142 -2.94 21.94 -9.34
C GLU A 142 -1.73 22.52 -10.10
N ASP A 143 -1.00 21.72 -10.87
CA ASP A 143 0.14 22.16 -11.69
C ASP A 143 -0.04 21.81 -13.19
N GLU A 144 -1.13 22.25 -13.83
CA GLU A 144 -1.18 22.33 -15.30
C GLU A 144 -0.48 23.59 -15.81
N GLU A 145 0.85 23.61 -15.78
CA GLU A 145 1.64 24.40 -16.74
C GLU A 145 1.96 23.53 -17.96
N VAL A 146 1.52 24.03 -19.11
CA VAL A 146 1.35 23.30 -20.37
C VAL A 146 2.68 22.79 -20.92
N GLY A 147 2.83 21.46 -20.97
CA GLY A 147 3.96 20.77 -21.58
C GLY A 147 3.54 19.49 -22.30
N GLN A 148 2.85 19.63 -23.43
CA GLN A 148 2.68 18.66 -24.52
C GLN A 148 2.71 17.15 -24.15
N GLY A 149 1.51 16.58 -23.97
CA GLY A 149 1.18 15.24 -24.47
C GLY A 149 1.98 14.08 -23.88
N SER A 150 1.93 13.85 -22.57
CA SER A 150 2.40 12.58 -22.01
C SER A 150 1.28 11.53 -22.04
N SER A 151 1.33 10.70 -23.08
CA SER A 151 0.52 9.50 -23.23
C SER A 151 0.52 8.67 -21.94
N ARG A 152 -0.67 8.23 -21.49
CA ARG A 152 -0.86 7.21 -20.42
C ARG A 152 0.00 5.98 -20.74
N LYS A 153 1.19 5.88 -20.15
CA LYS A 153 2.11 4.75 -20.37
C LYS A 153 2.29 4.02 -19.05
N HIS A 154 1.51 2.95 -18.90
CA HIS A 154 1.73 1.95 -17.88
C HIS A 154 2.53 0.81 -18.50
N GLU A 155 3.81 0.67 -18.17
CA GLU A 155 4.49 -0.62 -18.32
C GLU A 155 5.48 -0.79 -17.16
N THR A 156 5.25 -1.84 -16.37
CA THR A 156 6.17 -2.32 -15.33
C THR A 156 5.86 -3.79 -15.17
N ARG A 157 6.86 -4.64 -15.39
CA ARG A 157 6.65 -6.09 -15.42
C ARG A 157 6.82 -6.77 -14.06
N ARG A 158 7.57 -6.17 -13.13
CA ARG A 158 7.65 -6.55 -11.70
C ARG A 158 8.39 -5.47 -10.89
N CYS A 159 7.74 -4.91 -9.88
CA CYS A 159 8.40 -4.18 -8.82
C CYS A 159 8.19 -4.94 -7.50
N GLY A 160 9.29 -5.27 -6.81
CA GLY A 160 9.29 -5.87 -5.48
C GLY A 160 9.48 -4.76 -4.45
N VAL A 161 8.46 -4.53 -3.64
CA VAL A 161 8.46 -3.46 -2.66
C VAL A 161 8.05 -4.01 -1.31
N THR A 162 8.50 -3.42 -0.22
CA THR A 162 8.06 -3.84 1.11
C THR A 162 7.24 -2.75 1.79
N CYS A 163 6.16 -3.17 2.44
CA CYS A 163 5.25 -2.31 3.18
C CYS A 163 6.01 -1.68 4.32
N SER A 164 6.11 -0.37 4.25
CA SER A 164 6.89 0.42 5.17
C SER A 164 6.04 1.05 6.26
N HIS A 165 4.75 1.33 6.03
CA HIS A 165 3.77 1.72 7.04
C HIS A 165 2.38 1.23 6.59
N ASN A 166 1.55 0.78 7.53
CA ASN A 166 0.13 0.59 7.27
C ASN A 166 -0.56 1.95 7.23
N ILE A 167 -1.56 2.13 6.37
CA ILE A 167 -2.27 3.41 6.25
C ILE A 167 -3.08 3.74 7.53
N SER A 168 -3.32 2.75 8.40
CA SER A 168 -3.95 2.95 9.72
C SER A 168 -3.01 3.49 10.81
N GLY A 169 -1.74 3.75 10.48
CA GLY A 169 -0.79 4.39 11.37
C GLY A 169 -1.07 5.88 11.57
N HIS A 170 -2.11 6.21 12.33
CA HIS A 170 -2.27 7.50 13.01
C HIS A 170 -2.32 8.76 12.10
N GLN A 171 -3.27 8.79 11.17
CA GLN A 171 -3.76 10.04 10.59
C GLN A 171 -5.21 10.23 11.05
N LEU A 172 -5.52 11.44 11.52
CA LEU A 172 -6.81 11.91 12.07
C LEU A 172 -7.03 11.64 13.56
N GLN A 173 -6.29 12.39 14.40
CA GLN A 173 -6.95 13.00 15.56
C GLN A 173 -6.99 14.51 15.29
N GLU A 174 -8.02 14.93 14.55
CA GLU A 174 -8.43 16.33 14.54
C GLU A 174 -8.81 16.68 15.98
N ARG A 175 -8.07 17.63 16.57
CA ARG A 175 -8.48 18.24 17.83
C ARG A 175 -9.66 19.16 17.52
N HIS A 176 -10.71 19.01 18.32
CA HIS A 176 -11.75 20.03 18.52
C HIS A 176 -11.16 21.39 18.90
#